data_AF-A0A536BSY8-F1
#
_entry.id   AF-A0A536BSY8-F1
#
_cell.length_a   1.000
_cell.length_b   1.000
_cell.length_c   1.000
_cell.angle_alpha   90.00
_cell.angle_beta   90.00
_cell.angle_gamma   90.00
#
_symmetry.space_group_name_H-M   'P 1'
#
loop_
_entity.id
_entity.type
_entity.pdbx_description
1 polymer ?
#
loop_
_entity_poly.entity_id
_entity_poly.type
_entity_poly.pdbx_seq_one_letter_code
_entity_poly.pdbx_strand_id
1 'polypeptide(L)'
;MGTFHRVDADATGTVALEHLADGSFAVVFEDFKIAGAGHINVILVSNADVTKTSDVDPTKIVDLGGLKGTTGMQDYAVPAEMATGAMGYHAVVLWDTAMKHAIAAAPLTK
;
A
#
# COMPACT_ATOMS: atom_id res chain seq x y z
N MET A 1 -2.64 -1.53 -12.68
CA MET A 1 -1.56 -1.74 -11.68
C MET A 1 -0.76 -0.46 -11.52
N GLY A 2 -0.52 -0.05 -10.29
CA GLY A 2 0.37 1.04 -9.91
C GLY A 2 1.82 0.62 -9.86
N THR A 3 2.74 1.58 -9.91
CA THR A 3 4.17 1.34 -9.73
C THR A 3 4.64 2.05 -8.48
N PHE A 4 5.44 1.37 -7.67
CA PHE A 4 6.07 2.02 -6.52
C PHE A 4 7.03 3.11 -6.98
N HIS A 5 6.87 4.28 -6.40
CA HIS A 5 7.81 5.38 -6.52
C HIS A 5 8.30 5.80 -5.13
N ARG A 6 9.48 6.43 -5.14
CA ARG A 6 10.13 6.93 -3.93
C ARG A 6 9.31 8.05 -3.30
N VAL A 7 9.19 8.00 -1.97
CA VAL A 7 8.82 9.15 -1.13
C VAL A 7 10.01 9.53 -0.25
N ASP A 8 10.40 8.63 0.66
CA ASP A 8 11.57 8.79 1.53
C ASP A 8 12.69 7.81 1.13
N ALA A 9 12.34 6.56 0.81
CA ALA A 9 13.29 5.53 0.36
C ALA A 9 12.86 4.86 -0.95
N ASP A 10 13.82 4.21 -1.61
CA ASP A 10 13.58 3.54 -2.89
C ASP A 10 12.84 2.22 -2.69
N ALA A 11 11.71 2.09 -3.38
CA ALA A 11 11.00 0.84 -3.57
C ALA A 11 10.63 0.70 -5.05
N THR A 12 10.68 -0.53 -5.56
CA THR A 12 10.31 -0.86 -6.95
C THR A 12 9.29 -1.99 -6.95
N GLY A 13 8.72 -2.23 -8.13
CA GLY A 13 7.67 -3.22 -8.34
C GLY A 13 6.33 -2.55 -8.60
N THR A 14 5.32 -3.38 -8.81
CA THR A 14 3.96 -2.92 -9.07
C THR A 14 3.00 -3.43 -8.02
N VAL A 15 1.85 -2.78 -7.94
CA VAL A 15 0.77 -3.14 -7.03
C VAL A 15 -0.58 -3.00 -7.71
N ALA A 16 -1.48 -3.91 -7.40
CA ALA A 16 -2.86 -3.86 -7.86
C ALA A 16 -3.81 -4.09 -6.68
N LEU A 17 -4.99 -3.52 -6.77
CA LEU A 17 -6.11 -3.89 -5.93
C LEU A 17 -6.99 -4.83 -6.74
N GLU A 18 -6.95 -6.12 -6.42
CA GLU A 18 -7.71 -7.16 -7.10
C GLU A 18 -9.02 -7.44 -6.36
N HIS A 19 -10.09 -7.64 -7.14
CA HIS A 19 -11.37 -8.10 -6.65
C HIS A 19 -11.46 -9.62 -6.86
N LEU A 20 -11.50 -10.36 -5.77
CA LEU A 20 -11.50 -11.81 -5.76
C LEU A 20 -12.91 -12.36 -6.03
N ALA A 21 -12.97 -13.62 -6.47
CA ALA A 21 -14.22 -14.28 -6.87
C ALA A 21 -15.23 -14.45 -5.70
N ASP A 22 -14.75 -14.40 -4.46
CA ASP A 22 -15.55 -14.45 -3.24
C ASP A 22 -16.13 -13.09 -2.83
N GLY A 23 -15.84 -12.02 -3.60
CA GLY A 23 -16.28 -10.65 -3.32
C GLY A 23 -15.33 -9.86 -2.41
N SER A 24 -14.21 -10.47 -1.98
CA SER A 24 -13.20 -9.78 -1.18
C SER A 24 -12.21 -9.02 -2.06
N PHE A 25 -11.47 -8.08 -1.47
CA PHE A 25 -10.40 -7.37 -2.15
C PHE A 25 -9.04 -7.80 -1.60
N ALA A 26 -8.05 -7.84 -2.47
CA ALA A 26 -6.67 -8.09 -2.09
C ALA A 26 -5.75 -7.07 -2.76
N VAL A 27 -4.79 -6.57 -2.01
CA VAL A 27 -3.69 -5.78 -2.56
C VAL A 27 -2.55 -6.74 -2.90
N VAL A 28 -2.24 -6.82 -4.19
CA VAL A 28 -1.27 -7.77 -4.75
C VAL A 28 -0.06 -7.00 -5.25
N PHE A 29 1.13 -7.39 -4.79
CA PHE A 29 2.40 -6.82 -5.22
C PHE A 29 3.07 -7.77 -6.20
N GLU A 30 3.65 -7.22 -7.28
CA GLU A 30 4.45 -7.96 -8.25
C GLU A 30 5.82 -7.33 -8.43
N ASP A 31 6.84 -8.17 -8.62
CA ASP A 31 8.25 -7.76 -8.77
C ASP A 31 8.71 -6.74 -7.71
N PHE A 32 8.14 -6.84 -6.50
CA PHE A 32 8.41 -5.89 -5.43
C PHE A 32 9.83 -6.01 -4.92
N LYS A 33 10.45 -4.87 -4.59
CA LYS A 33 11.76 -4.82 -3.95
C LYS A 33 11.92 -3.54 -3.14
N ILE A 34 12.42 -3.68 -1.91
CA ILE A 34 12.82 -2.59 -1.01
C ILE A 34 14.07 -3.00 -0.23
N ALA A 35 14.86 -2.03 0.24
CA ALA A 35 16.10 -2.29 0.99
C ALA A 35 15.86 -2.84 2.41
N GLY A 36 14.72 -2.53 3.03
CA GLY A 36 14.40 -2.96 4.40
C GLY A 36 12.89 -2.97 4.66
N ALA A 37 12.48 -3.79 5.63
CA ALA A 37 11.07 -4.00 6.01
C ALA A 37 10.78 -3.69 7.49
N GLY A 38 11.76 -3.20 8.25
CA GLY A 38 11.61 -2.97 9.68
C GLY A 38 10.55 -1.91 9.95
N HIS A 39 9.50 -2.28 10.71
CA HIS A 39 8.39 -1.39 11.07
C HIS A 39 7.54 -0.84 9.91
N ILE A 40 7.64 -1.43 8.72
CA ILE A 40 6.87 -1.01 7.55
C ILE A 40 5.54 -1.76 7.51
N ASN A 41 4.44 -1.02 7.47
CA ASN A 41 3.12 -1.54 7.19
C ASN A 41 2.68 -1.12 5.78
N VAL A 42 1.84 -1.95 5.18
CA VAL A 42 1.16 -1.63 3.92
C VAL A 42 -0.17 -0.97 4.28
N ILE A 43 -0.35 0.26 3.82
CA ILE A 43 -1.58 1.01 4.07
C ILE A 43 -2.25 1.45 2.76
N LEU A 44 -3.56 1.59 2.79
CA LEU A 44 -4.35 2.19 1.71
C LEU A 44 -4.77 3.61 2.08
N VAL A 45 -4.76 4.49 1.09
CA VAL A 45 -5.19 5.88 1.23
C VAL A 45 -6.14 6.27 0.10
N SER A 46 -7.00 7.26 0.36
CA SER A 46 -7.94 7.81 -0.62
C SER A 46 -7.31 8.86 -1.53
N ASN A 47 -6.10 9.31 -1.24
CA ASN A 47 -5.33 10.19 -2.11
C ASN A 47 -5.03 9.48 -3.43
N ALA A 48 -5.16 10.21 -4.54
CA ALA A 48 -4.80 9.69 -5.86
C ALA A 48 -3.33 9.28 -5.96
N ASP A 49 -2.47 9.99 -5.23
CA ASP A 49 -1.06 9.69 -5.10
C ASP A 49 -0.51 10.27 -3.78
N VAL A 50 0.63 9.77 -3.31
CA VAL A 50 1.32 10.24 -2.10
C VAL A 50 2.77 10.51 -2.43
N THR A 51 3.14 11.78 -2.47
CA THR A 51 4.51 12.20 -2.82
C THR A 51 5.35 12.62 -1.62
N LYS A 52 4.70 12.79 -0.46
CA LYS A 52 5.30 13.20 0.81
C LYS A 52 4.43 12.74 1.97
N THR A 53 5.05 12.53 3.12
CA THR A 53 4.38 12.09 4.36
C THR A 53 3.16 12.93 4.74
N SER A 54 3.22 14.26 4.54
CA SER A 54 2.11 15.16 4.86
C SER A 54 0.86 14.96 4.02
N ASP A 55 0.95 14.24 2.89
CA ASP A 55 -0.21 13.91 2.07
C ASP A 55 -1.07 12.81 2.72
N VAL A 56 -0.48 12.01 3.61
CA VAL A 56 -1.17 10.92 4.31
C VAL A 56 -1.91 11.47 5.52
N ASP A 57 -3.24 11.33 5.52
CA ASP A 57 -4.07 11.60 6.68
C ASP A 57 -4.18 10.33 7.55
N PRO A 58 -3.47 10.24 8.70
CA PRO A 58 -3.42 9.03 9.52
C PRO A 58 -4.77 8.63 10.11
N THR A 59 -5.79 9.49 10.06
CA THR A 59 -7.16 9.18 10.52
C THR A 59 -8.00 8.48 9.44
N LYS A 60 -7.52 8.43 8.20
CA LYS A 60 -8.23 7.90 7.03
C LYS A 60 -7.47 6.79 6.30
N ILE A 61 -6.46 6.23 6.95
CA ILE A 61 -5.68 5.12 6.40
C ILE A 61 -6.37 3.79 6.73
N VAL A 62 -6.18 2.81 5.86
CA VAL A 62 -6.46 1.41 6.18
C VAL A 62 -5.16 0.68 6.29
N ASP A 63 -4.89 0.14 7.46
CA ASP A 63 -3.72 -0.70 7.69
C ASP A 63 -4.02 -2.14 7.27
N LEU A 64 -3.23 -2.67 6.34
CA LEU A 64 -3.33 -4.06 5.88
C LEU A 64 -2.32 -4.97 6.61
N GLY A 65 -1.57 -4.42 7.56
CA GLY A 65 -0.55 -5.11 8.33
C GLY A 65 0.88 -4.87 7.85
N GLY A 66 1.81 -5.51 8.55
CA GLY A 66 3.24 -5.41 8.30
C GLY A 66 3.67 -6.03 6.97
N LEU A 67 4.70 -5.46 6.38
CA LEU A 67 5.31 -5.95 5.15
C LEU A 67 5.82 -7.39 5.34
N LYS A 68 5.34 -8.33 4.52
CA LYS A 68 5.67 -9.76 4.64
C LYS A 68 7.10 -10.09 4.20
N GLY A 69 7.66 -9.32 3.28
CA GLY A 69 9.02 -9.50 2.78
C GLY A 69 9.56 -8.26 2.08
N THR A 70 10.87 -8.22 1.86
CA THR A 70 11.52 -7.11 1.15
C THR A 70 11.57 -7.30 -0.36
N THR A 71 11.23 -8.49 -0.88
CA THR A 71 11.30 -8.83 -2.30
C THR A 71 10.25 -9.84 -2.72
N GLY A 72 9.85 -9.82 -3.99
CA GLY A 72 8.99 -10.83 -4.62
C GLY A 72 7.50 -10.49 -4.56
N MET A 73 6.65 -11.49 -4.76
CA MET A 73 5.19 -11.32 -4.72
C MET A 73 4.67 -11.33 -3.29
N GLN A 74 3.70 -10.44 -3.02
CA GLN A 74 3.09 -10.32 -1.69
C GLN A 74 1.64 -9.90 -1.80
N ASP A 75 0.77 -10.59 -1.07
CA ASP A 75 -0.67 -10.34 -1.10
C ASP A 75 -1.18 -9.92 0.27
N TYR A 76 -2.05 -8.93 0.31
CA TYR A 76 -2.65 -8.40 1.53
C TYR A 76 -4.16 -8.39 1.39
N ALA A 77 -4.84 -9.19 2.21
CA ALA A 77 -6.30 -9.20 2.22
C ALA A 77 -6.81 -7.87 2.78
N VAL A 78 -7.73 -7.24 2.06
CA VAL A 78 -8.45 -6.06 2.55
C VAL A 78 -9.53 -6.54 3.52
N PRO A 79 -9.55 -6.05 4.78
CA PRO A 79 -10.58 -6.43 5.74
C PRO A 79 -11.99 -6.18 5.19
N ALA A 80 -12.92 -7.11 5.42
CA ALA A 80 -14.28 -7.01 4.89
C ALA A 80 -15.02 -5.73 5.31
N GLU A 81 -14.72 -5.22 6.51
CA GLU A 81 -15.25 -3.95 7.05
C GLU A 81 -14.86 -2.74 6.20
N MET A 82 -13.70 -2.81 5.54
CA MET A 82 -13.12 -1.76 4.70
C MET A 82 -13.33 -2.04 3.20
N ALA A 83 -13.65 -3.28 2.84
CA ALA A 83 -13.93 -3.71 1.47
C ALA A 83 -15.09 -2.93 0.82
N THR A 84 -16.11 -2.55 1.60
CA THR A 84 -17.23 -1.72 1.10
C THR A 84 -16.77 -0.34 0.61
N GLY A 85 -15.68 0.18 1.18
CA GLY A 85 -15.03 1.42 0.76
C GLY A 85 -13.83 1.23 -0.17
N ALA A 86 -13.51 0.00 -0.59
CA ALA A 86 -12.26 -0.32 -1.28
C ALA A 86 -12.06 0.49 -2.58
N MET A 87 -13.17 0.76 -3.29
CA MET A 87 -13.19 1.59 -4.51
C MET A 87 -12.83 3.06 -4.27
N GLY A 88 -12.83 3.51 -3.01
CA GLY A 88 -12.42 4.85 -2.59
C GLY A 88 -10.93 4.95 -2.24
N TYR A 89 -10.19 3.85 -2.24
CA TYR A 89 -8.73 3.88 -2.11
C TYR A 89 -8.09 3.99 -3.48
N HIS A 90 -7.12 4.89 -3.58
CA HIS A 90 -6.51 5.26 -4.86
C HIS A 90 -4.99 5.14 -4.83
N ALA A 91 -4.38 4.89 -3.67
CA ALA A 91 -2.95 4.59 -3.59
C ALA A 91 -2.65 3.62 -2.44
N VAL A 92 -1.59 2.84 -2.63
CA VAL A 92 -0.94 2.03 -1.59
C VAL A 92 0.30 2.78 -1.12
N VAL A 93 0.52 2.82 0.18
CA VAL A 93 1.68 3.46 0.79
C VAL A 93 2.38 2.46 1.69
N LEU A 94 3.71 2.43 1.60
CA LEU A 94 4.57 1.77 2.58
C LEU A 94 4.80 2.75 3.72
N TRP A 95 4.22 2.46 4.88
CA TRP A 95 4.23 3.35 6.02
C TRP A 95 5.14 2.83 7.12
N ASP A 96 6.11 3.64 7.54
CA ASP A 96 6.90 3.33 8.74
C ASP A 96 6.09 3.67 9.99
N THR A 97 5.74 2.64 10.75
CA THR A 97 4.94 2.78 11.98
C THR A 97 5.73 3.35 13.16
N ALA A 98 7.06 3.24 13.15
CA ALA A 98 7.94 3.74 14.20
C ALA A 98 8.22 5.24 14.04
N MET A 99 8.55 5.67 12.81
CA MET A 99 8.85 7.06 12.46
C MET A 99 7.62 7.86 12.00
N LYS A 100 6.50 7.18 11.71
CA LYS A 100 5.25 7.77 11.20
C LYS A 100 5.46 8.55 9.90
N HIS A 101 6.12 7.93 8.93
CA HIS A 101 6.34 8.54 7.62
C HIS A 101 6.04 7.60 6.44
N ALA A 102 5.84 8.18 5.26
CA ALA A 102 5.67 7.42 4.04
C ALA A 102 7.04 7.11 3.41
N ILE A 103 7.32 5.84 3.20
CA ILE A 103 8.58 5.35 2.63
C ILE A 103 8.51 5.39 1.11
N ALA A 104 7.47 4.79 0.55
CA ALA A 104 7.19 4.74 -0.88
C ALA A 104 5.68 4.65 -1.07
N ALA A 105 5.22 5.04 -2.25
CA ALA A 105 3.80 4.98 -2.60
C ALA A 105 3.62 4.48 -4.02
N ALA A 106 2.40 4.02 -4.32
CA ALA A 106 2.01 3.55 -5.62
C ALA A 106 0.53 3.85 -5.89
N PRO A 107 0.22 4.71 -6.87
CA PRO A 107 -1.16 4.94 -7.32
C PRO A 107 -1.81 3.68 -7.85
N LEU A 108 -2.94 3.28 -7.28
CA LEU A 108 -3.77 2.22 -7.80
C LEU A 108 -4.52 2.74 -9.02
N THR A 109 -4.01 2.41 -10.21
CA THR A 109 -4.71 2.70 -11.46
C THR A 109 -6.02 1.90 -11.51
N LYS A 110 -7.12 2.61 -11.80
CA LYS A 110 -8.44 2.04 -12.06
C LYS A 110 -8.46 1.13 -13.30
#